data_AF-A0A916HUI1-F1
#
_entry.id   AF-A0A916HUI1-F1
#
_cell.length_a   1.000
_cell.length_b   1.000
_cell.length_c   1.000
_cell.angle_alpha   90.00
_cell.angle_beta   90.00
_cell.angle_gamma   90.00
#
_symmetry.space_group_name_H-M   'P 1'
#
loop_
_entity.id
_entity.type
_entity.pdbx_description
1 polymer ?
#
loop_
_entity_poly.entity_id
_entity_poly.type
_entity_poly.pdbx_seq_one_letter_code
_entity_poly.pdbx_strand_id
1 'polypeptide(L)'
;MNYRRHILAIVLAGLPLLGAGCEREVRVVKYNPFLGGLPGAESGMPVVRSLGEYNDPTAVPLDQLVQEKEPGKKTLVAKSGRHLMIHIYNTLKDNDKDLFVREVLSSLTKTECFEQTVDPGEAFDYLKAREEDIRALFDMMPAGEQTPGVLMQPVGKNVYRVQVSGLGTSDLAWTGFDMVMEKGNWKLRWFVK
;
A
#
# COMPACT_ATOMS: atom_id res chain seq x y z
N MET A 1 88.81 -3.99 -50.42
CA MET A 1 89.15 -5.43 -50.51
C MET A 1 88.61 -6.09 -49.24
N ASN A 2 87.62 -6.99 -49.36
CA ASN A 2 87.34 -8.11 -48.43
C ASN A 2 86.88 -7.76 -46.99
N TYR A 3 85.83 -8.27 -46.33
CA TYR A 3 84.84 -9.37 -46.43
C TYR A 3 83.64 -8.91 -45.54
N ARG A 4 82.34 -9.08 -45.87
CA ARG A 4 81.49 -10.27 -45.56
C ARG A 4 81.74 -10.82 -44.13
N ARG A 5 80.80 -11.21 -43.27
CA ARG A 5 79.41 -11.69 -43.35
C ARG A 5 79.02 -12.14 -41.93
N HIS A 6 77.73 -12.00 -41.57
CA HIS A 6 76.92 -12.87 -40.68
C HIS A 6 77.28 -12.93 -39.18
N ILE A 7 76.33 -12.81 -38.23
CA ILE A 7 75.51 -13.93 -37.72
C ILE A 7 74.50 -13.43 -36.63
N LEU A 8 73.29 -14.04 -36.62
CA LEU A 8 72.21 -14.13 -35.57
C LEU A 8 71.54 -12.82 -35.06
N ALA A 9 70.24 -12.52 -35.16
CA ALA A 9 68.93 -13.21 -35.15
C ALA A 9 68.25 -13.43 -33.77
N ILE A 10 67.00 -12.94 -33.67
CA ILE A 10 65.86 -13.27 -32.75
C ILE A 10 65.80 -12.45 -31.43
N VAL A 11 65.01 -11.37 -31.30
CA VAL A 11 63.53 -11.17 -31.18
C VAL A 11 62.97 -11.44 -29.77
N LEU A 12 62.54 -10.37 -29.08
CA LEU A 12 61.46 -10.32 -28.07
C LEU A 12 61.15 -8.82 -27.80
N ALA A 13 60.21 -8.22 -28.53
CA ALA A 13 58.81 -8.00 -28.12
C ALA A 13 58.66 -7.03 -26.92
N GLY A 14 58.41 -5.74 -27.21
CA GLY A 14 58.15 -4.69 -26.21
C GLY A 14 57.21 -3.59 -26.73
N LEU A 15 55.92 -3.74 -26.38
CA LEU A 15 54.87 -2.73 -26.14
C LEU A 15 54.58 -1.59 -27.16
N PRO A 16 53.40 -1.63 -27.81
CA PRO A 16 52.64 -0.43 -28.17
C PRO A 16 51.51 -0.23 -27.14
N LEU A 17 51.64 0.74 -26.24
CA LEU A 17 50.54 1.17 -25.36
C LEU A 17 50.51 2.70 -25.33
N LEU A 18 49.38 3.24 -25.80
CA LEU A 18 48.65 4.44 -25.34
C LEU A 18 47.98 5.17 -26.51
N GLY A 19 47.05 4.48 -27.15
CA GLY A 19 45.91 5.09 -27.85
C GLY A 19 44.66 4.81 -27.03
N ALA A 20 44.52 5.47 -25.87
CA ALA A 20 43.31 5.38 -25.06
C ALA A 20 42.20 6.21 -25.75
N GLY A 21 41.08 5.56 -26.02
CA GLY A 21 39.98 6.09 -26.80
C GLY A 21 39.31 7.30 -26.16
N CYS A 22 38.97 8.27 -27.01
CA CYS A 22 37.87 9.19 -26.73
C CYS A 22 36.55 8.41 -26.81
N GLU A 23 36.17 7.74 -25.73
CA GLU A 23 34.77 7.38 -25.52
C GLU A 23 33.99 8.67 -25.27
N ARG A 24 33.15 9.05 -26.23
CA ARG A 24 32.13 10.08 -26.00
C ARG A 24 31.11 9.49 -25.02
N GLU A 25 31.11 9.98 -23.78
CA GLU A 25 30.02 9.73 -22.86
C GLU A 25 28.70 10.20 -23.50
N VAL A 26 27.84 9.24 -23.86
CA VAL A 26 26.46 9.53 -24.21
C VAL A 26 25.74 9.84 -22.90
N ARG A 27 25.63 11.12 -22.56
CA ARG A 27 24.79 11.57 -21.46
C ARG A 27 23.34 11.23 -21.80
N VAL A 28 22.82 10.13 -21.26
CA VAL A 28 21.40 9.78 -21.32
C VAL A 28 20.64 10.76 -20.42
N VAL A 29 20.29 11.93 -20.95
CA VAL A 29 19.41 12.88 -20.27
C VAL A 29 18.00 12.29 -20.32
N LYS A 30 17.54 11.75 -19.18
CA LYS A 30 16.16 11.26 -19.02
C LYS A 30 15.19 12.43 -19.15
N TYR A 31 14.69 12.66 -20.35
CA TYR A 31 13.79 13.77 -20.68
C TYR A 31 12.34 13.35 -20.42
N ASN A 32 11.68 13.99 -19.46
CA ASN A 32 10.29 13.74 -19.07
C ASN A 32 9.44 14.99 -19.32
N PRO A 33 8.93 15.22 -20.54
CA PRO A 33 8.03 16.33 -20.80
C PRO A 33 6.71 16.10 -20.05
N PHE A 34 6.27 17.10 -19.30
CA PHE A 34 5.11 17.06 -18.39
C PHE A 34 3.82 16.57 -19.09
N LEU A 35 3.66 16.85 -20.39
CA LEU A 35 2.46 16.52 -21.17
C LEU A 35 2.61 15.29 -22.08
N GLY A 36 3.75 14.59 -22.06
CA GLY A 36 4.02 13.45 -22.96
C GLY A 36 3.25 12.16 -22.66
N GLY A 37 2.27 12.21 -21.75
CA GLY A 37 1.40 11.07 -21.41
C GLY A 37 -0.06 11.25 -21.82
N LEU A 38 -0.40 12.32 -22.54
CA LEU A 38 -1.76 12.54 -23.04
C LEU A 38 -1.98 11.81 -24.36
N PRO A 39 -3.17 11.21 -24.60
CA PRO A 39 -3.49 10.58 -25.87
C PRO A 39 -3.38 11.60 -27.00
N GLY A 40 -2.52 11.33 -27.98
CA GLY A 40 -2.26 12.22 -29.12
C GLY A 40 -1.07 13.19 -28.95
N ALA A 41 -0.28 13.09 -27.88
CA ALA A 41 0.93 13.90 -27.73
C ALA A 41 2.11 13.36 -28.56
N GLU A 42 2.61 14.15 -29.50
CA GLU A 42 3.84 13.86 -30.26
C GLU A 42 5.06 14.58 -29.66
N SER A 43 6.18 13.88 -29.51
CA SER A 43 7.45 14.42 -29.00
C SER A 43 8.58 14.06 -29.96
N GLY A 44 9.45 15.03 -30.25
CA GLY A 44 10.60 14.86 -31.16
C GLY A 44 11.74 13.97 -30.63
N MET A 45 11.64 13.42 -29.41
CA MET A 45 12.57 12.42 -28.87
C MET A 45 11.82 11.19 -28.37
N PRO A 46 12.41 9.97 -28.48
CA PRO A 46 11.78 8.73 -28.03
C PRO A 46 11.48 8.80 -26.53
N VAL A 47 10.20 8.81 -26.20
CA VAL A 47 9.72 8.78 -24.82
C VAL A 47 9.91 7.36 -24.29
N VAL A 48 10.99 7.12 -23.56
CA VAL A 48 11.15 5.87 -22.79
C VAL A 48 10.34 5.97 -21.50
N ARG A 49 9.01 6.00 -21.64
CA ARG A 49 8.09 5.68 -20.54
C ARG A 49 7.59 4.26 -20.78
N SER A 50 8.18 3.31 -20.07
CA SER A 50 7.36 2.21 -19.55
C SER A 50 6.51 2.82 -18.45
N LEU A 51 5.39 3.43 -18.84
CA LEU A 51 4.25 3.52 -17.94
C LEU A 51 3.82 2.06 -17.77
N GLY A 52 4.42 1.36 -16.80
CA GLY A 52 3.82 0.12 -16.31
C GLY A 52 2.34 0.41 -16.06
N GLU A 53 1.48 -0.54 -16.40
CA GLU A 53 0.04 -0.42 -16.16
C GLU A 53 -0.17 0.08 -14.72
N TYR A 54 -0.75 1.27 -14.58
CA TYR A 54 -1.07 1.81 -13.27
C TYR A 54 -2.09 0.87 -12.63
N ASN A 55 -1.63 0.08 -11.66
CA ASN A 55 -2.48 -0.81 -10.90
C ASN A 55 -2.90 -0.07 -9.63
N ASP A 56 -4.17 0.30 -9.54
CA ASP A 56 -4.72 0.93 -8.34
C ASP A 56 -4.65 -0.06 -7.17
N PRO A 57 -3.83 0.19 -6.14
CA PRO A 57 -3.67 -0.73 -5.02
C PRO A 57 -4.95 -0.89 -4.20
N THR A 58 -5.97 -0.04 -4.39
CA THR A 58 -7.28 -0.13 -3.74
C THR A 58 -8.28 -1.00 -4.50
N ALA A 59 -8.01 -1.33 -5.77
CA ALA A 59 -8.86 -2.18 -6.61
C ALA A 59 -8.56 -3.68 -6.41
N VAL A 60 -8.47 -4.13 -5.15
CA VAL A 60 -8.28 -5.54 -4.83
C VAL A 60 -9.60 -6.30 -5.05
N PRO A 61 -9.61 -7.39 -5.85
CA PRO A 61 -10.78 -8.24 -6.02
C PRO A 61 -11.31 -8.78 -4.68
N LEU A 62 -12.64 -8.89 -4.53
CA LEU A 62 -13.28 -9.30 -3.27
C LEU A 62 -12.84 -10.69 -2.80
N ASP A 63 -12.56 -11.60 -3.74
CA ASP A 63 -12.05 -12.95 -3.52
C ASP A 63 -10.59 -12.97 -2.99
N GLN A 64 -9.86 -11.87 -3.12
CA GLN A 64 -8.47 -11.74 -2.66
C GLN A 64 -8.33 -10.99 -1.32
N LEU A 65 -9.45 -10.56 -0.73
CA LEU A 65 -9.44 -9.87 0.56
C LEU A 65 -9.05 -10.78 1.74
N VAL A 66 -9.23 -12.10 1.58
CA VAL A 66 -8.81 -13.11 2.56
C VAL A 66 -7.75 -13.98 1.90
N GLN A 67 -6.55 -14.00 2.48
CA GLN A 67 -5.44 -14.81 1.99
C GLN A 67 -5.07 -15.86 3.04
N GLU A 68 -5.03 -17.12 2.64
CA GLU A 68 -4.54 -18.21 3.49
C GLU A 68 -3.07 -18.48 3.12
N LYS A 69 -2.14 -17.98 3.95
CA LYS A 69 -0.69 -18.15 3.71
C LYS A 69 -0.16 -19.48 4.23
N GLU A 70 -0.80 -19.99 5.27
CA GLU A 70 -0.54 -21.28 5.90
C GLU A 70 -1.90 -21.93 6.21
N PRO A 71 -2.01 -23.28 6.19
CA PRO A 71 -3.26 -23.95 6.52
C PRO A 71 -3.84 -23.46 7.87
N GLY A 72 -5.05 -22.92 7.84
CA GLY A 72 -5.74 -22.37 9.02
C GLY A 72 -5.35 -20.94 9.41
N LYS A 73 -4.38 -20.30 8.73
CA LYS A 73 -3.91 -18.95 9.05
C LYS A 73 -4.33 -17.94 8.00
N LYS A 74 -5.54 -17.41 8.19
CA LYS A 74 -6.08 -16.32 7.39
C LYS A 74 -5.37 -15.00 7.70
N THR A 75 -5.00 -14.28 6.65
CA THR A 75 -4.53 -12.89 6.62
C THR A 75 -5.58 -12.05 5.90
N LEU A 76 -5.94 -10.89 6.47
CA LEU A 76 -6.95 -10.01 5.88
C LEU A 76 -6.29 -8.81 5.19
N VAL A 77 -6.65 -8.60 3.92
CA VAL A 77 -6.13 -7.50 3.10
C VAL A 77 -7.14 -6.35 3.07
N ALA A 78 -6.74 -5.22 3.64
CA ALA A 78 -7.52 -4.00 3.76
C ALA A 78 -6.78 -2.83 3.11
N LYS A 79 -7.02 -2.62 1.81
CA LYS A 79 -6.41 -1.52 1.03
C LYS A 79 -7.24 -0.24 0.97
N SER A 80 -8.50 -0.32 1.35
CA SER A 80 -9.47 0.78 1.42
C SER A 80 -10.24 0.73 2.75
N GLY A 81 -10.91 1.82 3.10
CA GLY A 81 -11.85 1.85 4.23
C GLY A 81 -12.97 0.83 4.05
N ARG A 82 -13.48 0.71 2.81
CA ARG A 82 -14.46 -0.32 2.45
C ARG A 82 -13.97 -1.75 2.73
N HIS A 83 -12.72 -2.09 2.41
CA HIS A 83 -12.18 -3.42 2.72
C HIS A 83 -12.11 -3.66 4.23
N LEU A 84 -11.70 -2.66 5.00
CA LEU A 84 -11.68 -2.76 6.45
C LEU A 84 -13.09 -2.98 7.03
N MET A 85 -14.10 -2.29 6.51
CA MET A 85 -15.50 -2.50 6.92
C MET A 85 -15.97 -3.95 6.70
N ILE A 86 -15.66 -4.53 5.54
CA ILE A 86 -15.98 -5.93 5.23
C ILE A 86 -15.36 -6.86 6.27
N HIS A 87 -14.09 -6.63 6.61
CA HIS A 87 -13.37 -7.44 7.60
C HIS A 87 -13.97 -7.30 8.99
N ILE A 88 -14.27 -6.08 9.44
CA ILE A 88 -14.95 -5.82 10.72
C ILE A 88 -16.29 -6.57 10.76
N TYR A 89 -17.15 -6.39 9.75
CA TYR A 89 -18.47 -7.00 9.73
C TYR A 89 -18.39 -8.54 9.73
N ASN A 90 -17.57 -9.13 8.86
CA ASN A 90 -17.50 -10.59 8.74
C ASN A 90 -16.94 -11.24 10.00
N THR A 91 -15.88 -10.67 10.60
CA THR A 91 -15.29 -11.22 11.82
C THR A 91 -16.22 -11.11 13.03
N LEU A 92 -16.99 -10.01 13.13
CA LEU A 92 -18.06 -9.90 14.13
C LEU A 92 -19.16 -10.93 13.86
N LYS A 93 -19.70 -10.98 12.64
CA LYS A 93 -20.77 -11.90 12.23
C LYS A 93 -20.41 -13.36 12.50
N ASP A 94 -19.21 -13.77 12.11
CA ASP A 94 -18.72 -15.15 12.23
C ASP A 94 -18.21 -15.48 13.65
N ASN A 95 -18.26 -14.52 14.58
CA ASN A 95 -17.77 -14.62 15.94
C ASN A 95 -16.27 -15.01 16.04
N ASP A 96 -15.45 -14.56 15.08
CA ASP A 96 -14.02 -14.89 14.98
C ASP A 96 -13.16 -13.86 15.71
N LYS A 97 -13.20 -13.93 17.05
CA LYS A 97 -12.49 -13.01 17.96
C LYS A 97 -10.98 -12.98 17.68
N ASP A 98 -10.37 -14.15 17.50
CA ASP A 98 -8.93 -14.28 17.31
C ASP A 98 -8.48 -13.62 16.00
N LEU A 99 -9.22 -13.84 14.91
CA LEU A 99 -8.96 -13.19 13.64
C LEU A 99 -9.19 -11.68 13.73
N PHE A 100 -10.23 -11.23 14.42
CA PHE A 100 -10.48 -9.79 14.63
C PHE A 100 -9.31 -9.11 15.34
N VAL A 101 -8.88 -9.63 16.50
CA VAL A 101 -7.81 -9.01 17.30
C VAL A 101 -6.47 -9.02 16.53
N ARG A 102 -6.21 -10.10 15.79
CA ARG A 102 -4.96 -10.23 15.01
C ARG A 102 -4.96 -9.37 13.75
N GLU A 103 -6.01 -9.46 12.95
CA GLU A 103 -6.04 -8.95 11.58
C GLU A 103 -6.87 -7.68 11.37
N VAL A 104 -7.79 -7.34 12.27
CA VAL A 104 -8.63 -6.14 12.15
C VAL A 104 -8.18 -5.03 13.09
N LEU A 105 -7.95 -5.35 14.36
CA LEU A 105 -7.62 -4.36 15.39
C LEU A 105 -6.19 -3.81 15.22
N SER A 106 -6.06 -2.48 15.25
CA SER A 106 -4.76 -1.80 15.16
C SER A 106 -3.86 -2.12 16.35
N SER A 107 -2.56 -2.11 16.09
CA SER A 107 -1.52 -2.22 17.10
C SER A 107 -1.63 -1.08 18.12
N LEU A 108 -2.02 0.12 17.68
CA LEU A 108 -2.23 1.27 18.57
C LEU A 108 -3.32 0.99 19.62
N THR A 109 -4.47 0.43 19.21
CA THR A 109 -5.52 0.06 20.15
C THR A 109 -5.10 -1.07 21.07
N LYS A 110 -4.39 -2.08 20.54
CA LYS A 110 -3.86 -3.17 21.37
C LYS A 110 -2.90 -2.66 22.44
N THR A 111 -2.00 -1.75 22.09
CA THR A 111 -1.07 -1.12 23.03
C THR A 111 -1.82 -0.40 24.15
N GLU A 112 -2.85 0.38 23.83
CA GLU A 112 -3.64 1.08 24.85
C GLU A 112 -4.41 0.12 25.76
N CYS A 113 -4.96 -0.97 25.23
CA CYS A 113 -5.55 -2.03 26.05
C CYS A 113 -4.51 -2.59 27.03
N PHE A 114 -3.30 -2.91 26.57
CA PHE A 114 -2.23 -3.40 27.43
C PHE A 114 -1.78 -2.38 28.47
N GLU A 115 -1.66 -1.10 28.11
CA GLU A 115 -1.35 -0.01 29.05
C GLU A 115 -2.41 0.14 30.14
N GLN A 116 -3.66 -0.18 29.82
CA GLN A 116 -4.79 -0.18 30.75
C GLN A 116 -4.99 -1.51 31.47
N THR A 117 -4.13 -2.52 31.23
CA THR A 117 -4.27 -3.89 31.77
C THR A 117 -5.61 -4.56 31.37
N VAL A 118 -6.12 -4.21 30.20
CA VAL A 118 -7.36 -4.74 29.60
C VAL A 118 -7.00 -5.70 28.47
N ASP A 119 -7.75 -6.80 28.33
CA ASP A 119 -7.56 -7.73 27.21
C ASP A 119 -8.07 -7.09 25.89
N PRO A 120 -7.28 -7.08 24.80
CA PRO A 120 -7.77 -6.59 23.51
C PRO A 120 -9.00 -7.34 22.97
N GLY A 121 -9.26 -8.58 23.43
CA GLY A 121 -10.47 -9.32 23.11
C GLY A 121 -11.74 -8.70 23.71
N GLU A 122 -11.63 -7.88 24.77
CA GLU A 122 -12.77 -7.12 25.29
C GLU A 122 -13.26 -6.06 24.29
N ALA A 123 -12.36 -5.54 23.45
CA ALA A 123 -12.76 -4.65 22.36
C ALA A 123 -13.65 -5.38 21.35
N PHE A 124 -13.35 -6.65 21.05
CA PHE A 124 -14.21 -7.48 20.22
C PHE A 124 -15.57 -7.70 20.88
N ASP A 125 -15.60 -8.08 22.16
CA ASP A 125 -16.85 -8.34 22.89
C ASP A 125 -17.74 -7.10 22.95
N TYR A 126 -17.14 -5.93 23.19
CA TYR A 126 -17.83 -4.65 23.20
C TYR A 126 -18.47 -4.30 21.85
N LEU A 127 -17.75 -4.55 20.75
CA LEU A 127 -18.23 -4.28 19.39
C LEU A 127 -19.25 -5.32 18.93
N LYS A 128 -19.08 -6.59 19.30
CA LYS A 128 -20.03 -7.67 19.00
C LYS A 128 -21.38 -7.43 19.69
N ALA A 129 -21.37 -6.92 20.92
CA ALA A 129 -22.60 -6.51 21.61
C ALA A 129 -23.33 -5.33 20.94
N ARG A 130 -22.66 -4.61 20.01
CA ARG A 130 -23.18 -3.45 19.27
C ARG A 130 -23.13 -3.67 17.75
N GLU A 131 -23.20 -4.92 17.31
CA GLU A 131 -23.14 -5.27 15.89
C GLU A 131 -24.23 -4.57 15.08
N GLU A 132 -25.43 -4.41 15.65
CA GLU A 132 -26.55 -3.67 15.05
C GLU A 132 -26.19 -2.20 14.77
N ASP A 133 -25.53 -1.53 15.71
CA ASP A 133 -25.11 -0.13 15.57
C ASP A 133 -24.01 0.02 14.49
N ILE A 134 -23.09 -0.94 14.43
CA ILE A 134 -22.04 -0.99 13.40
C ILE A 134 -22.68 -1.18 12.02
N ARG A 135 -23.67 -2.07 11.92
CA ARG A 135 -24.39 -2.29 10.67
C ARG A 135 -25.14 -1.03 10.23
N ALA A 136 -25.85 -0.37 11.14
CA ALA A 136 -26.56 0.87 10.84
C ALA A 136 -25.61 1.95 10.30
N LEU A 137 -24.41 2.08 10.88
CA LEU A 137 -23.38 2.95 10.33
C LEU A 137 -22.95 2.50 8.93
N PHE A 138 -22.63 1.22 8.73
CA PHE A 138 -22.14 0.71 7.44
C PHE A 138 -23.18 0.79 6.32
N ASP A 139 -24.47 0.66 6.64
CA ASP A 139 -25.57 0.85 5.70
C ASP A 139 -25.65 2.29 5.17
N MET A 140 -25.18 3.26 5.95
CA MET A 140 -25.07 4.66 5.52
C MET A 140 -23.82 4.93 4.66
N MET A 141 -22.89 3.99 4.59
CA MET A 141 -21.65 4.10 3.81
C MET A 141 -21.24 2.83 3.07
N PRO A 142 -22.12 2.23 2.24
CA PRO A 142 -21.92 0.89 1.67
C PRO A 142 -20.69 0.77 0.74
N ALA A 143 -20.22 1.89 0.18
CA ALA A 143 -19.01 1.96 -0.63
C ALA A 143 -17.78 2.47 0.16
N GLY A 144 -17.86 2.50 1.49
CA GLY A 144 -16.82 3.06 2.37
C GLY A 144 -16.59 4.53 2.08
N GLU A 145 -15.32 4.92 1.96
CA GLU A 145 -14.86 6.27 1.65
C GLU A 145 -15.32 6.77 0.27
N GLN A 146 -15.77 5.89 -0.62
CA GLN A 146 -16.30 6.25 -1.94
C GLN A 146 -17.80 6.56 -1.91
N THR A 147 -18.48 6.39 -0.77
CA THR A 147 -19.90 6.70 -0.66
C THR A 147 -20.11 8.22 -0.72
N PRO A 148 -21.05 8.74 -1.54
CA PRO A 148 -21.39 10.16 -1.53
C PRO A 148 -21.79 10.63 -0.13
N GLY A 149 -21.20 11.75 0.32
CA GLY A 149 -21.44 12.29 1.66
C GLY A 149 -20.58 11.68 2.77
N VAL A 150 -19.70 10.72 2.46
CA VAL A 150 -18.67 10.25 3.38
C VAL A 150 -17.40 11.09 3.20
N LEU A 151 -16.79 11.44 4.33
CA LEU A 151 -15.52 12.15 4.38
C LEU A 151 -14.43 11.23 4.93
N MET A 152 -13.30 11.17 4.24
CA MET A 152 -12.06 10.60 4.76
C MET A 152 -11.08 11.73 5.06
N GLN A 153 -10.70 11.90 6.33
CA GLN A 153 -9.85 13.01 6.77
C GLN A 153 -8.79 12.56 7.78
N PRO A 154 -7.58 13.15 7.76
CA PRO A 154 -6.57 12.87 8.77
C PRO A 154 -6.99 13.47 10.12
N VAL A 155 -6.83 12.71 11.22
CA VAL A 155 -7.11 13.17 12.59
C VAL A 155 -5.88 13.20 13.50
N GLY A 156 -4.69 12.94 12.92
CA GLY A 156 -3.39 13.00 13.59
C GLY A 156 -2.76 11.62 13.81
N LYS A 157 -1.45 11.59 14.08
CA LYS A 157 -0.68 10.35 14.38
C LYS A 157 -0.89 9.20 13.37
N ASN A 158 -0.97 9.50 12.06
CA ASN A 158 -1.29 8.52 11.00
C ASN A 158 -2.67 7.84 11.12
N VAL A 159 -3.60 8.46 11.84
CA VAL A 159 -4.99 8.04 11.93
C VAL A 159 -5.80 8.82 10.88
N TYR A 160 -6.63 8.09 10.15
CA TYR A 160 -7.61 8.63 9.21
C TYR A 160 -9.01 8.26 9.68
N ARG A 161 -9.90 9.23 9.66
CA ARG A 161 -11.31 9.06 10.00
C ARG A 161 -12.12 8.93 8.74
N VAL A 162 -12.92 7.88 8.64
CA VAL A 162 -13.97 7.73 7.64
C VAL A 162 -15.31 7.96 8.33
N GLN A 163 -16.05 9.00 7.93
CA GLN A 163 -17.23 9.47 8.65
C GLN A 163 -18.34 9.87 7.68
N VAL A 164 -19.58 9.49 8.01
CA VAL A 164 -20.77 9.98 7.29
C VAL A 164 -21.05 11.43 7.69
N SER A 165 -21.33 12.28 6.71
CA SER A 165 -21.72 13.68 6.91
C SER A 165 -23.14 13.92 6.40
N GLY A 166 -23.87 14.84 7.04
CA GLY A 166 -25.21 15.25 6.61
C GLY A 166 -26.34 14.97 7.61
N LEU A 167 -27.57 15.21 7.16
CA LEU A 167 -28.80 15.01 7.91
C LEU A 167 -29.09 13.49 8.05
N GLY A 168 -29.50 13.04 9.23
CA GLY A 168 -29.79 11.62 9.52
C GLY A 168 -28.69 10.86 10.27
N THR A 169 -27.61 11.53 10.68
CA THR A 169 -26.54 10.94 11.51
C THR A 169 -26.81 11.05 13.01
N SER A 170 -27.83 11.82 13.43
CA SER A 170 -28.17 12.07 14.84
C SER A 170 -28.54 10.81 15.61
N ASP A 171 -29.15 9.85 14.92
CA ASP A 171 -29.74 8.65 15.51
C ASP A 171 -28.73 7.48 15.54
N LEU A 172 -27.56 7.65 14.92
CA LEU A 172 -26.50 6.65 14.93
C LEU A 172 -25.72 6.69 16.25
N ALA A 173 -25.40 5.52 16.80
CA ALA A 173 -24.49 5.40 17.94
C ALA A 173 -23.09 5.93 17.60
N TRP A 174 -22.65 5.67 16.36
CA TRP A 174 -21.40 6.13 15.77
C TRP A 174 -21.63 6.74 14.40
N THR A 175 -20.91 7.79 14.09
CA THR A 175 -20.98 8.49 12.79
C THR A 175 -19.80 8.14 11.89
N GLY A 176 -18.82 7.38 12.39
CA GLY A 176 -17.66 6.96 11.61
C GLY A 176 -16.75 6.01 12.36
N PHE A 177 -15.59 5.76 11.76
CA PHE A 177 -14.51 5.01 12.38
C PHE A 177 -13.15 5.57 11.98
N ASP A 178 -12.21 5.45 12.89
CA ASP A 178 -10.80 5.77 12.72
C ASP A 178 -10.05 4.51 12.28
N MET A 179 -9.13 4.68 11.34
CA MET A 179 -8.27 3.62 10.82
C MET A 179 -6.81 4.07 10.76
N VAL A 180 -5.91 3.11 10.90
CA VAL A 180 -4.46 3.32 10.89
C VAL A 180 -3.83 2.44 9.83
N MET A 181 -2.89 3.00 9.07
CA MET A 181 -2.12 2.25 8.07
C MET A 181 -0.98 1.51 8.76
N GLU A 182 -1.04 0.18 8.77
CA GLU A 182 0.00 -0.69 9.33
C GLU A 182 0.54 -1.63 8.24
N LYS A 183 1.82 -1.50 7.89
CA LYS A 183 2.50 -2.34 6.88
C LYS A 183 1.73 -2.42 5.53
N GLY A 184 1.13 -1.31 5.12
CA GLY A 184 0.35 -1.23 3.88
C GLY A 184 -1.05 -1.85 3.98
N ASN A 185 -1.58 -2.02 5.19
CA ASN A 185 -2.92 -2.52 5.46
C ASN A 185 -3.65 -1.59 6.44
N TRP A 186 -4.88 -1.22 6.15
CA TRP A 186 -5.71 -0.49 7.10
C TRP A 186 -6.13 -1.40 8.26
N LYS A 187 -6.05 -0.87 9.47
CA LYS A 187 -6.48 -1.53 10.71
C LYS A 187 -7.43 -0.60 11.47
N LEU A 188 -8.39 -1.19 12.16
CA LEU A 188 -9.36 -0.45 12.97
C LEU A 188 -8.67 0.18 14.17
N ARG A 189 -8.77 1.50 14.29
CA ARG A 189 -8.41 2.22 15.49
C ARG A 189 -9.57 2.19 16.47
N TRP A 190 -10.67 2.86 16.13
CA TRP A 190 -11.88 2.85 16.94
C TRP A 190 -13.09 3.43 16.20
N PHE A 191 -14.30 3.23 16.72
CA PHE A 191 -15.50 3.91 16.24
C PHE A 191 -15.65 5.28 16.91
N VAL A 192 -16.25 6.24 16.19
CA VAL A 192 -16.32 7.64 16.61
C VAL A 192 -17.73 8.19 16.47
N LYS A 193 -18.03 9.22 17.25
CA LYS A 193 -19.27 9.97 17.17
C LYS A 193 -19.04 11.34 16.56
#